data_AF-A0A495T687-F1
#
_entry.id   AF-A0A495T687-F1
#
_cell.length_a   1.000
_cell.length_b   1.000
_cell.length_c   1.000
_cell.angle_alpha   90.00
_cell.angle_beta   90.00
_cell.angle_gamma   90.00
#
_symmetry.space_group_name_H-M   'P 1'
#
loop_
_entity.id
_entity.type
_entity.pdbx_description
1 polymer ?
#
loop_
_entity_poly.entity_id
_entity_poly.type
_entity_poly.pdbx_seq_one_letter_code
_entity_poly.pdbx_strand_id
1 'polypeptide(L)'
;MEQIDDVRVGISGWRYKGWRGDFYPEGLKQAAELQFASRLFQTIEVNGTHYSLQSLDSWRHWYADTPPDFVFSIKGARYLTHLLRFRDDSARAGCANFFAQGLLALNEKLGPILWQFPPSFSFEPDGMERFLRLLPRDTSAALSLARHHDERVKTPYLEICHEHRLRHAVEIRHASFLDPAFVALLRQYDVALVVSDSTESWPLAEDLTADFVYIRLHGTESRYAGSYSDAELDRWAARIEAWRHGSQPADARLIAADEHPPRRKRRDVYCYFDNDVKARAPFDAQRLMKRLGLQRAGSAA
;
A
#
# COMPACT_ATOMS: atom_id res chain seq x y z
N MET A 1 -3.15 -6.90 -27.21
CA MET A 1 -2.59 -7.53 -26.01
C MET A 1 -2.30 -6.38 -25.06
N GLU A 2 -3.31 -6.02 -24.26
CA GLU A 2 -3.30 -4.79 -23.46
C GLU A 2 -2.18 -4.86 -22.41
N GLN A 3 -1.42 -3.77 -22.36
CA GLN A 3 -0.35 -3.55 -21.41
C GLN A 3 -1.00 -3.32 -20.05
N ILE A 4 -1.18 -4.39 -19.26
CA ILE A 4 -1.46 -4.23 -17.83
C ILE A 4 -0.17 -3.68 -17.25
N ASP A 5 -0.15 -2.39 -16.92
CA ASP A 5 1.05 -1.74 -16.43
C ASP A 5 1.56 -2.42 -15.15
N ASP A 6 2.77 -3.00 -15.23
CA ASP A 6 3.57 -3.54 -14.12
C ASP A 6 3.92 -2.45 -13.07
N VAL A 7 3.51 -1.19 -13.27
CA VAL A 7 3.79 -0.06 -12.38
C VAL A 7 2.51 0.74 -12.15
N ARG A 8 2.19 0.99 -10.88
CA ARG A 8 1.04 1.79 -10.47
C ARG A 8 1.51 2.90 -9.53
N VAL A 9 1.32 4.14 -9.98
CA VAL A 9 1.62 5.33 -9.17
C VAL A 9 0.31 5.96 -8.72
N GLY A 10 0.29 6.39 -7.47
CA GLY A 10 -0.90 6.92 -6.82
C GLY A 10 -0.60 7.76 -5.58
N ILE A 11 -1.67 8.02 -4.83
CA ILE A 11 -1.69 8.86 -3.63
C ILE A 11 -2.21 8.08 -2.42
N SER A 12 -1.81 8.52 -1.23
CA SER A 12 -2.23 7.96 0.05
C SER A 12 -3.47 8.67 0.60
N GLY A 13 -4.65 8.22 0.18
CA GLY A 13 -5.93 8.85 0.51
C GLY A 13 -6.31 9.97 -0.45
N TRP A 14 -7.55 10.45 -0.34
CA TRP A 14 -8.10 11.45 -1.28
C TRP A 14 -8.94 12.54 -0.60
N ARG A 15 -9.35 12.38 0.67
CA ARG A 15 -10.27 13.31 1.33
C ARG A 15 -9.52 14.35 2.17
N TYR A 16 -8.83 15.28 1.51
CA TYR A 16 -8.07 16.33 2.17
C TYR A 16 -8.65 17.72 1.86
N LYS A 17 -9.04 18.46 2.90
CA LYS A 17 -9.62 19.81 2.74
C LYS A 17 -8.69 20.76 1.97
N GLY A 18 -7.39 20.68 2.24
CA GLY A 18 -6.37 21.54 1.62
C GLY A 18 -6.12 21.27 0.13
N TRP A 19 -6.72 20.23 -0.45
CA TRP A 19 -6.60 19.95 -1.89
C TRP A 19 -7.68 20.66 -2.71
N ARG A 20 -8.73 21.19 -2.07
CA ARG A 20 -9.84 21.85 -2.76
C ARG A 20 -9.47 23.26 -3.21
N GLY A 21 -9.73 23.56 -4.48
CA GLY A 21 -9.34 24.81 -5.10
C GLY A 21 -7.87 24.85 -5.54
N ASP A 22 -7.14 23.74 -5.37
CA ASP A 22 -5.76 23.59 -5.86
C ASP A 22 -5.66 22.35 -6.75
N PHE A 23 -5.71 21.15 -6.15
CA PHE A 23 -5.77 19.89 -6.90
C PHE A 23 -7.19 19.55 -7.37
N TYR A 24 -8.19 19.69 -6.49
CA TYR A 24 -9.59 19.50 -6.86
C TYR A 24 -10.17 20.79 -7.43
N PRO A 25 -10.89 20.73 -8.57
CA PRO A 25 -11.57 21.88 -9.14
C PRO A 25 -12.50 22.58 -8.14
N GLU A 26 -12.62 23.90 -8.28
CA GLU A 26 -13.54 24.68 -7.48
C GLU A 26 -14.98 24.17 -7.65
N GLY A 27 -15.72 24.04 -6.54
CA GLY A 27 -17.09 23.53 -6.54
C GLY A 27 -17.24 22.00 -6.66
N LEU A 28 -16.15 21.23 -6.77
CA LEU A 28 -16.23 19.77 -6.76
C LEU A 28 -16.82 19.28 -5.43
N LYS A 29 -17.93 18.54 -5.51
CA LYS A 29 -18.56 17.91 -4.33
C LYS A 29 -17.60 16.88 -3.74
N GLN A 30 -17.49 16.85 -2.41
CA GLN A 30 -16.61 15.88 -1.72
C GLN A 30 -16.88 14.42 -2.13
N ALA A 31 -18.15 14.05 -2.36
CA ALA A 31 -18.52 12.71 -2.79
C ALA A 31 -17.92 12.32 -4.16
N ALA A 32 -17.60 13.29 -5.01
CA ALA A 32 -16.99 13.08 -6.32
C ALA A 32 -15.44 13.12 -6.31
N GLU A 33 -14.81 13.38 -5.15
CA GLU A 33 -13.34 13.46 -5.05
C GLU A 33 -12.66 12.15 -5.46
N LEU A 34 -13.22 10.98 -5.09
CA LEU A 34 -12.69 9.68 -5.51
C LEU A 34 -12.84 9.47 -7.02
N GLN A 35 -14.01 9.79 -7.56
CA GLN A 35 -14.27 9.67 -8.99
C GLN A 35 -13.27 10.53 -9.78
N PHE A 36 -13.04 11.78 -9.35
CA PHE A 36 -12.05 12.68 -9.95
C PHE A 36 -10.63 12.10 -9.84
N ALA A 37 -10.16 11.78 -8.64
CA ALA A 37 -8.78 11.31 -8.42
C ALA A 37 -8.49 9.99 -9.16
N SER A 38 -9.46 9.08 -9.22
CA SER A 38 -9.33 7.80 -9.93
C SER A 38 -9.28 7.92 -11.45
N ARG A 39 -9.62 9.07 -12.04
CA ARG A 39 -9.36 9.31 -13.47
C ARG A 39 -7.93 9.79 -13.73
N LEU A 40 -7.25 10.30 -12.71
CA LEU A 40 -5.88 10.81 -12.82
C LEU A 40 -4.82 9.78 -12.43
N PHE A 41 -5.11 8.92 -11.45
CA PHE A 41 -4.14 7.95 -10.90
C PHE A 41 -4.53 6.50 -11.15
N GLN A 42 -3.52 5.63 -11.27
CA GLN A 42 -3.70 4.19 -11.47
C GLN A 42 -4.14 3.45 -10.19
N THR A 43 -3.81 4.01 -9.04
CA THR A 43 -4.05 3.40 -7.73
C THR A 43 -4.20 4.46 -6.64
N ILE A 44 -4.88 4.11 -5.55
CA ILE A 44 -4.96 4.91 -4.32
C ILE A 44 -4.82 3.97 -3.12
N GLU A 45 -4.03 4.37 -2.12
CA GLU A 45 -3.97 3.71 -0.82
C GLU A 45 -5.11 4.23 0.09
N VAL A 46 -6.01 3.33 0.49
CA VAL A 46 -7.11 3.61 1.42
C VAL A 46 -6.56 3.69 2.84
N ASN A 47 -6.50 4.92 3.37
CA ASN A 47 -6.04 5.19 4.73
C ASN A 47 -7.16 5.14 5.79
N GLY A 48 -8.43 5.31 5.40
CA GLY A 48 -9.56 5.36 6.35
C GLY A 48 -9.68 4.12 7.23
N THR A 49 -9.39 2.95 6.67
CA THR A 49 -9.38 1.64 7.36
C THR A 49 -8.36 1.56 8.50
N HIS A 50 -7.34 2.41 8.49
CA HIS A 50 -6.39 2.50 9.60
C HIS A 50 -7.07 3.00 10.88
N TYR A 51 -8.02 3.93 10.76
CA TYR A 51 -8.62 4.62 11.91
C TYR A 51 -9.93 3.98 12.36
N SER A 52 -10.74 3.47 11.43
CA SER A 52 -12.01 2.83 11.74
C SER A 52 -12.39 1.80 10.68
N LEU A 53 -13.27 0.88 11.07
CA LEU A 53 -13.97 0.05 10.10
C LEU A 53 -14.82 0.93 9.18
N GLN A 54 -14.95 0.51 7.93
CA GLN A 54 -15.71 1.22 6.91
C GLN A 54 -17.06 0.52 6.69
N SER A 55 -18.09 1.27 6.31
CA SER A 55 -19.39 0.67 5.99
C SER A 55 -19.31 -0.13 4.69
N LEU A 56 -20.10 -1.20 4.57
CA LEU A 56 -20.21 -1.98 3.34
C LEU A 56 -20.59 -1.10 2.14
N ASP A 57 -21.46 -0.12 2.35
CA ASP A 57 -21.81 0.86 1.31
C ASP A 57 -20.59 1.63 0.83
N SER A 58 -19.68 2.05 1.73
CA SER A 58 -18.46 2.77 1.33
C SER A 58 -17.62 1.92 0.36
N TRP A 59 -17.42 0.64 0.66
CA TRP A 59 -16.70 -0.29 -0.23
C TRP A 59 -17.36 -0.46 -1.59
N ARG A 60 -18.69 -0.61 -1.62
CA ARG A 60 -19.47 -0.73 -2.85
C ARG A 60 -19.37 0.54 -3.70
N HIS A 61 -19.46 1.72 -3.09
CA HIS A 61 -19.28 2.99 -3.78
C HIS A 61 -17.84 3.14 -4.32
N TRP A 62 -16.81 2.77 -3.55
CA TRP A 62 -15.43 2.82 -4.03
C TRP A 62 -15.18 1.93 -5.24
N TYR A 63 -15.76 0.73 -5.24
CA TYR A 63 -15.73 -0.13 -6.41
C TYR A 63 -16.47 0.51 -7.61
N ALA A 64 -17.68 1.03 -7.41
CA ALA A 64 -18.51 1.58 -8.49
C ALA A 64 -17.96 2.89 -9.10
N ASP A 65 -17.38 3.77 -8.30
CA ASP A 65 -16.98 5.13 -8.73
C ASP A 65 -15.63 5.15 -9.48
N THR A 66 -14.88 4.06 -9.43
CA THR A 66 -13.54 3.95 -10.03
C THR A 66 -13.55 3.18 -11.35
N PRO A 67 -12.61 3.45 -12.28
CA PRO A 67 -12.53 2.71 -13.54
C PRO A 67 -12.28 1.20 -13.35
N PRO A 68 -12.62 0.35 -14.34
CA PRO A 68 -12.44 -1.11 -14.24
C PRO A 68 -11.00 -1.56 -13.97
N ASP A 69 -10.01 -0.83 -14.49
CA ASP A 69 -8.58 -1.10 -14.35
C ASP A 69 -7.94 -0.51 -13.07
N PHE A 70 -8.76 0.09 -12.19
CA PHE A 70 -8.29 0.75 -10.98
C PHE A 70 -8.00 -0.24 -9.86
N VAL A 71 -6.88 -0.03 -9.17
CA VAL A 71 -6.47 -0.90 -8.04
C VAL A 71 -6.36 -0.08 -6.76
N PHE A 72 -6.96 -0.53 -5.68
CA PHE A 72 -6.77 0.03 -4.35
C PHE A 72 -5.67 -0.72 -3.59
N SER A 73 -4.84 0.00 -2.84
CA SER A 73 -4.11 -0.58 -1.72
C SER A 73 -4.88 -0.32 -0.44
N ILE A 74 -4.90 -1.26 0.51
CA ILE A 74 -5.65 -1.11 1.77
C ILE A 74 -4.69 -1.01 2.94
N LYS A 75 -4.78 0.05 3.75
CA LYS A 75 -4.00 0.15 4.98
C LYS A 75 -4.64 -0.64 6.11
N GLY A 76 -3.87 -1.51 6.73
CA GLY A 76 -4.26 -2.30 7.88
C GLY A 76 -4.68 -1.45 9.08
N ALA A 77 -5.61 -1.97 9.87
CA ALA A 77 -6.18 -1.28 11.02
C ALA A 77 -5.10 -0.95 12.07
N ARG A 78 -5.09 0.30 12.57
CA ARG A 78 -4.21 0.73 13.67
C ARG A 78 -4.38 -0.13 14.91
N TYR A 79 -5.61 -0.57 15.17
CA TYR A 79 -5.94 -1.48 16.27
C TYR A 79 -5.04 -2.74 16.25
N LEU A 80 -4.78 -3.29 15.07
CA LEU A 80 -3.95 -4.47 14.88
C LEU A 80 -2.47 -4.15 15.04
N THR A 81 -1.93 -3.17 14.30
CA THR A 81 -0.48 -2.94 14.26
C THR A 81 0.07 -2.11 15.42
N HIS A 82 -0.76 -1.29 16.08
CA HIS A 82 -0.30 -0.38 17.14
C HIS A 82 -0.76 -0.79 18.55
N LEU A 83 -1.97 -1.32 18.69
CA LEU A 83 -2.52 -1.70 20.00
C LEU A 83 -2.27 -3.19 20.31
N LEU A 84 -2.83 -4.10 19.52
CA LEU A 84 -2.66 -5.53 19.74
C LEU A 84 -1.24 -6.00 19.42
N ARG A 85 -0.64 -5.42 18.37
CA ARG A 85 0.74 -5.72 17.91
C ARG A 85 0.99 -7.21 17.70
N PHE A 86 -0.08 -7.98 17.46
CA PHE A 86 -0.05 -9.43 17.25
C PHE A 86 0.66 -10.21 18.37
N ARG A 87 0.62 -9.70 19.60
CA ARG A 87 1.29 -10.30 20.76
C ARG A 87 0.72 -11.68 21.14
N ASP A 88 -0.57 -11.87 20.88
CA ASP A 88 -1.32 -13.08 21.20
C ASP A 88 -2.50 -13.26 20.22
N ASP A 89 -3.33 -14.28 20.47
CA ASP A 89 -4.45 -14.65 19.62
C ASP A 89 -5.59 -13.61 19.60
N SER A 90 -5.58 -12.58 20.45
CA SER A 90 -6.56 -11.49 20.38
C SER A 90 -6.55 -10.78 19.02
N ALA A 91 -5.41 -10.78 18.34
CA ALA A 91 -5.29 -10.20 17.00
C ALA A 91 -6.05 -11.00 15.93
N ARG A 92 -6.36 -12.29 16.17
CA ARG A 92 -7.10 -13.13 15.22
C ARG A 92 -8.52 -12.61 15.01
N ALA A 93 -9.25 -12.30 16.10
CA ALA A 93 -10.59 -11.73 16.01
C ALA A 93 -10.57 -10.35 15.34
N GLY A 94 -9.59 -9.50 15.70
CA GLY A 94 -9.40 -8.21 15.04
C GLY A 94 -9.10 -8.33 13.53
N CYS A 95 -8.33 -9.35 13.12
CA CYS A 95 -8.07 -9.63 11.72
C CYS A 95 -9.31 -10.15 11.00
N ALA A 96 -10.05 -11.07 11.61
CA ALA A 96 -11.33 -11.54 11.08
C ALA A 96 -12.29 -10.37 10.83
N ASN A 97 -12.40 -9.45 11.80
CA ASN A 97 -13.18 -8.23 11.67
C ASN A 97 -12.68 -7.33 10.53
N PHE A 98 -11.36 -7.14 10.42
CA PHE A 98 -10.76 -6.38 9.33
C PHE A 98 -11.10 -6.98 7.96
N PHE A 99 -11.06 -8.31 7.82
CA PHE A 99 -11.38 -8.98 6.56
C PHE A 99 -12.89 -9.05 6.27
N ALA A 100 -13.74 -9.09 7.29
CA ALA A 100 -15.20 -9.11 7.15
C ALA A 100 -15.82 -7.74 6.83
N GLN A 101 -15.09 -6.64 7.00
CA GLN A 101 -15.68 -5.29 6.91
C GLN A 101 -16.13 -4.85 5.51
N GLY A 102 -15.75 -5.57 4.45
CA GLY A 102 -16.13 -5.25 3.07
C GLY A 102 -15.02 -5.14 2.04
N LEU A 103 -13.73 -5.28 2.40
CA LEU A 103 -12.64 -5.15 1.41
C LEU A 103 -12.75 -6.15 0.24
N LEU A 104 -13.31 -7.34 0.47
CA LEU A 104 -13.50 -8.35 -0.60
C LEU A 104 -14.52 -7.90 -1.65
N ALA A 105 -15.37 -6.91 -1.35
CA ALA A 105 -16.28 -6.29 -2.31
C ALA A 105 -15.57 -5.43 -3.37
N LEU A 106 -14.26 -5.20 -3.24
CA LEU A 106 -13.45 -4.56 -4.28
C LEU A 106 -13.08 -5.51 -5.43
N ASN A 107 -13.29 -6.82 -5.29
CA ASN A 107 -13.05 -7.82 -6.35
C ASN A 107 -11.67 -7.65 -7.00
N GLU A 108 -11.60 -7.52 -8.33
CA GLU A 108 -10.36 -7.33 -9.10
C GLU A 108 -9.61 -6.04 -8.78
N LYS A 109 -10.28 -5.07 -8.14
CA LYS A 109 -9.70 -3.80 -7.69
C LYS A 109 -9.03 -3.91 -6.32
N LEU A 110 -9.13 -5.06 -5.65
CA LEU A 110 -8.42 -5.32 -4.39
C LEU A 110 -6.93 -5.59 -4.68
N GLY A 111 -6.09 -4.60 -4.40
CA GLY A 111 -4.65 -4.71 -4.51
C GLY A 111 -3.96 -5.08 -3.19
N PRO A 112 -2.69 -4.66 -3.01
CA PRO A 112 -1.91 -5.02 -1.84
C PRO A 112 -2.46 -4.42 -0.54
N ILE A 113 -2.20 -5.10 0.58
CA ILE A 113 -2.57 -4.66 1.93
C ILE A 113 -1.31 -4.23 2.67
N LEU A 114 -1.27 -2.97 3.09
CA LEU A 114 -0.17 -2.36 3.85
C LEU A 114 -0.33 -2.57 5.36
N TRP A 115 0.70 -3.07 6.02
CA TRP A 115 0.80 -3.22 7.47
C TRP A 115 1.93 -2.35 8.02
N GLN A 116 1.57 -1.15 8.49
CA GLN A 116 2.53 -0.20 9.06
C GLN A 116 2.59 -0.32 10.59
N PHE A 117 3.79 -0.56 11.12
CA PHE A 117 4.05 -0.68 12.56
C PHE A 117 4.66 0.59 13.16
N PRO A 118 4.31 0.98 14.40
CA PRO A 118 4.81 2.20 15.01
C PRO A 118 6.31 2.11 15.33
N PRO A 119 7.00 3.25 15.51
CA PRO A 119 8.41 3.26 15.94
C PRO A 119 8.63 2.63 17.32
N SER A 120 7.59 2.47 18.15
CA SER A 120 7.68 1.78 19.44
C SER A 120 7.50 0.26 19.36
N PHE A 121 7.46 -0.31 18.15
CA PHE A 121 7.43 -1.75 17.92
C PHE A 121 8.81 -2.20 17.45
N SER A 122 9.49 -3.01 18.25
CA SER A 122 10.78 -3.59 17.92
C SER A 122 10.61 -4.97 17.27
N PHE A 123 11.49 -5.29 16.33
CA PHE A 123 11.61 -6.64 15.77
C PHE A 123 11.83 -7.69 16.86
N GLU A 124 10.99 -8.70 16.84
CA GLU A 124 11.09 -9.94 17.60
C GLU A 124 10.68 -11.06 16.61
N PRO A 125 11.58 -11.98 16.24
CA PRO A 125 11.35 -12.93 15.15
C PRO A 125 10.07 -13.76 15.30
N ASP A 126 9.78 -14.31 16.48
CA ASP A 126 8.64 -15.22 16.67
C ASP A 126 7.32 -14.47 16.58
N GLY A 127 7.27 -13.26 17.13
CA GLY A 127 6.13 -12.34 17.05
C GLY A 127 5.86 -11.86 15.63
N MET A 128 6.92 -11.54 14.87
CA MET A 128 6.78 -11.17 13.46
C MET A 128 6.31 -12.37 12.62
N GLU A 129 6.87 -13.56 12.83
CA GLU A 129 6.43 -14.75 12.13
C GLU A 129 4.98 -15.12 12.45
N ARG A 130 4.56 -15.01 13.72
CA ARG A 130 3.16 -15.20 14.13
C ARG A 130 2.21 -14.29 13.37
N PHE A 131 2.56 -13.01 13.23
CA PHE A 131 1.82 -12.07 12.40
C PHE A 131 1.76 -12.52 10.94
N LEU A 132 2.90 -12.86 10.33
CA LEU A 132 2.97 -13.27 8.92
C LEU A 132 2.17 -14.55 8.61
N ARG A 133 2.11 -15.49 9.57
CA ARG A 133 1.29 -16.72 9.47
C ARG A 133 -0.21 -16.45 9.52
N LEU A 134 -0.64 -15.38 10.19
CA LEU A 134 -2.06 -15.04 10.31
C LEU A 134 -2.61 -14.39 9.03
N LEU A 135 -1.75 -13.85 8.17
CA LEU A 135 -2.18 -13.15 6.96
C LEU A 135 -2.68 -14.13 5.88
N PRO A 136 -3.91 -13.97 5.37
CA PRO A 136 -4.45 -14.81 4.31
C PRO A 136 -3.75 -14.55 2.97
N ARG A 137 -3.42 -15.59 2.22
CA ARG A 137 -2.61 -15.49 0.98
C ARG A 137 -3.42 -15.35 -0.30
N ASP A 138 -4.72 -15.54 -0.20
CA ASP A 138 -5.70 -15.45 -1.26
C ASP A 138 -7.06 -15.05 -0.69
N THR A 139 -7.99 -14.73 -1.57
CA THR A 139 -9.34 -14.30 -1.18
C THR A 139 -10.16 -15.40 -0.50
N SER A 140 -9.86 -16.69 -0.76
CA SER A 140 -10.53 -17.82 -0.12
C SER A 140 -10.12 -17.96 1.36
N ALA A 141 -8.82 -17.89 1.65
CA ALA A 141 -8.27 -17.84 3.00
C ALA A 141 -8.74 -16.59 3.76
N ALA A 142 -8.83 -15.44 3.08
CA ALA A 142 -9.35 -14.22 3.67
C ALA A 142 -10.83 -14.35 4.03
N LEU A 143 -11.63 -14.97 3.15
CA LEU A 143 -13.04 -15.26 3.41
C LEU A 143 -13.19 -16.25 4.58
N SER A 144 -12.36 -17.29 4.64
CA SER A 144 -12.34 -18.23 5.76
C SER A 144 -12.05 -17.51 7.08
N LEU A 145 -11.05 -16.64 7.11
CA LEU A 145 -10.73 -15.82 8.28
C LEU A 145 -11.87 -14.87 8.64
N ALA A 146 -12.48 -14.19 7.66
CA ALA A 146 -13.59 -13.26 7.85
C ALA A 146 -14.84 -13.91 8.46
N ARG A 147 -15.08 -15.20 8.22
CA ARG A 147 -16.20 -15.94 8.84
C ARG A 147 -16.09 -16.04 10.36
N HIS A 148 -14.91 -15.80 10.93
CA HIS A 148 -14.68 -15.76 12.37
C HIS A 148 -14.79 -14.34 12.98
N HIS A 149 -15.41 -13.39 12.27
CA HIS A 149 -15.67 -12.05 12.81
C HIS A 149 -16.57 -12.10 14.06
N ASP A 150 -16.47 -11.06 14.88
CA ASP A 150 -17.32 -10.86 16.06
C ASP A 150 -18.39 -9.77 15.82
N GLU A 151 -19.19 -9.50 16.85
CA GLU A 151 -20.29 -8.53 16.85
C GLU A 151 -19.89 -7.08 16.50
N ARG A 152 -18.59 -6.74 16.45
CA ARG A 152 -18.13 -5.41 16.03
C ARG A 152 -18.40 -5.16 14.55
N VAL A 153 -18.50 -6.19 13.73
CA VAL A 153 -18.88 -6.08 12.31
C VAL A 153 -20.36 -6.41 12.14
N LYS A 154 -21.22 -5.38 12.24
CA LYS A 154 -22.68 -5.55 12.18
C LYS A 154 -23.19 -6.03 10.81
N THR A 155 -22.49 -5.67 9.74
CA THR A 155 -22.87 -6.00 8.36
C THR A 155 -21.65 -6.56 7.64
N PRO A 156 -21.30 -7.83 7.89
CA PRO A 156 -20.12 -8.44 7.30
C PRO A 156 -20.34 -8.71 5.81
N TYR A 157 -19.27 -8.66 5.04
CA TYR A 157 -19.24 -9.11 3.65
C TYR A 157 -18.43 -10.41 3.56
N LEU A 158 -19.11 -11.50 3.20
CA LEU A 158 -18.57 -12.87 3.24
C LEU A 158 -18.73 -13.57 1.87
N GLU A 159 -18.47 -12.82 0.81
CA GLU A 159 -18.56 -13.28 -0.57
C GLU A 159 -17.25 -12.94 -1.32
N ILE A 160 -16.93 -13.74 -2.33
CA ILE A 160 -15.86 -13.49 -3.29
C ILE A 160 -16.40 -13.81 -4.69
N CYS A 161 -16.13 -12.96 -5.68
CA CYS A 161 -16.55 -13.23 -7.06
C CYS A 161 -15.60 -14.19 -7.79
N HIS A 162 -14.32 -14.19 -7.44
CA HIS A 162 -13.31 -15.12 -7.94
C HIS A 162 -12.15 -15.23 -6.93
N GLU A 163 -11.44 -16.36 -6.98
CA GLU A 163 -10.23 -16.54 -6.19
C GLU A 163 -9.05 -15.81 -6.83
N HIS A 164 -8.33 -15.02 -6.05
CA HIS A 164 -7.06 -14.43 -6.47
C HIS A 164 -6.12 -14.24 -5.29
N ARG A 165 -4.84 -14.11 -5.60
CA ARG A 165 -3.76 -13.94 -4.62
C ARG A 165 -3.88 -12.59 -3.90
N LEU A 166 -3.78 -12.61 -2.57
CA LEU A 166 -3.62 -11.41 -1.76
C LEU A 166 -2.14 -11.13 -1.50
N ARG A 167 -1.78 -9.87 -1.65
CA ARG A 167 -0.41 -9.37 -1.47
C ARG A 167 -0.34 -8.49 -0.24
N HIS A 168 0.73 -8.65 0.55
CA HIS A 168 0.93 -7.90 1.77
C HIS A 168 2.26 -7.17 1.74
N ALA A 169 2.29 -5.97 2.30
CA ALA A 169 3.49 -5.18 2.48
C ALA A 169 3.63 -4.76 3.95
N VAL A 170 4.84 -4.77 4.49
CA VAL A 170 5.14 -4.39 5.88
C VAL A 170 6.02 -3.14 5.88
N GLU A 171 5.57 -2.11 6.59
CA GLU A 171 6.33 -0.88 6.81
C GLU A 171 6.84 -0.82 8.25
N ILE A 172 8.16 -0.70 8.37
CA ILE A 172 8.91 -0.65 9.62
C ILE A 172 9.31 0.79 9.95
N ARG A 173 9.42 1.10 11.25
CA ARG A 173 9.85 2.43 11.74
C ARG A 173 10.85 2.38 12.89
N HIS A 174 11.38 1.19 13.18
CA HIS A 174 12.31 0.96 14.28
C HIS A 174 13.57 0.27 13.76
N ALA A 175 14.74 0.72 14.21
CA ALA A 175 16.03 0.27 13.69
C ALA A 175 16.33 -1.22 13.95
N SER A 176 15.69 -1.84 14.94
CA SER A 176 15.89 -3.27 15.21
C SER A 176 15.39 -4.20 14.09
N PHE A 177 14.64 -3.68 13.10
CA PHE A 177 14.27 -4.43 11.90
C PHE A 177 15.37 -4.45 10.83
N LEU A 178 16.47 -3.73 11.02
CA LEU A 178 17.67 -3.82 10.18
C LEU A 178 18.45 -5.11 10.51
N ASP A 179 17.76 -6.25 10.36
CA ASP A 179 18.23 -7.59 10.68
C ASP A 179 17.96 -8.52 9.48
N PRO A 180 18.96 -9.24 8.94
CA PRO A 180 18.77 -10.19 7.85
C PRO A 180 17.70 -11.26 8.14
N ALA A 181 17.51 -11.67 9.40
CA ALA A 181 16.46 -12.63 9.78
C ALA A 181 15.06 -12.09 9.49
N PHE A 182 14.85 -10.77 9.61
CA PHE A 182 13.59 -10.14 9.22
C PHE A 182 13.36 -10.23 7.70
N VAL A 183 14.39 -9.96 6.91
CA VAL A 183 14.34 -10.08 5.44
C VAL A 183 14.04 -11.52 5.02
N ALA A 184 14.68 -12.49 5.65
CA ALA A 184 14.45 -13.91 5.41
C ALA A 184 13.00 -14.32 5.72
N LEU A 185 12.43 -13.86 6.84
CA LEU A 185 11.01 -14.09 7.17
C LEU A 185 10.09 -13.48 6.09
N LEU A 186 10.30 -12.23 5.70
CA LEU A 186 9.48 -11.61 4.65
C LEU A 186 9.53 -12.39 3.33
N ARG A 187 10.72 -12.89 2.94
CA ARG A 187 10.91 -13.74 1.74
C ARG A 187 10.22 -15.09 1.84
N GLN A 188 10.35 -15.77 2.98
CA GLN A 188 9.68 -17.05 3.25
C GLN A 188 8.17 -16.94 3.07
N TYR A 189 7.61 -15.82 3.51
CA TYR A 189 6.19 -15.54 3.47
C TYR A 189 5.76 -14.75 2.21
N ASP A 190 6.65 -14.39 1.29
CA ASP A 190 6.35 -13.57 0.10
C ASP A 190 5.55 -12.29 0.45
N VAL A 191 6.06 -11.54 1.44
CA VAL A 191 5.53 -10.26 1.91
C VAL A 191 6.53 -9.16 1.57
N ALA A 192 6.08 -8.07 0.94
CA ALA A 192 6.96 -6.99 0.52
C ALA A 192 7.43 -6.16 1.72
N LEU A 193 8.72 -5.87 1.78
CA LEU A 193 9.25 -4.78 2.57
C LEU A 193 8.85 -3.47 1.90
N VAL A 194 8.26 -2.55 2.66
CA VAL A 194 7.92 -1.23 2.14
C VAL A 194 9.18 -0.38 2.07
N VAL A 195 9.48 0.13 0.87
CA VAL A 195 10.51 1.15 0.67
C VAL A 195 9.90 2.49 1.11
N SER A 196 10.21 2.91 2.33
CA SER A 196 9.65 4.11 2.97
C SER A 196 10.67 5.24 2.96
N ASP A 197 10.45 6.24 2.12
CA ASP A 197 11.26 7.45 2.06
C ASP A 197 10.65 8.55 2.92
N SER A 198 11.41 9.06 3.88
CA SER A 198 10.92 10.00 4.90
C SER A 198 12.06 10.86 5.43
N THR A 199 11.73 12.08 5.85
CA THR A 199 12.64 12.94 6.61
C THR A 199 12.80 12.51 8.08
N GLU A 200 11.92 11.62 8.55
CA GLU A 200 12.00 11.06 9.90
C GLU A 200 13.15 10.06 9.98
N SER A 201 13.65 9.78 11.19
CA SER A 201 14.74 8.82 11.44
C SER A 201 14.31 7.35 11.32
N TRP A 202 13.38 7.05 10.39
CA TRP A 202 12.94 5.70 10.11
C TRP A 202 13.95 4.98 9.21
N PRO A 203 14.13 3.66 9.35
CA PRO A 203 15.04 2.92 8.48
C PRO A 203 14.53 2.91 7.04
N LEU A 204 15.39 3.30 6.10
CA LEU A 204 15.18 3.09 4.66
C LEU A 204 15.97 1.85 4.24
N ALA A 205 15.26 0.85 3.75
CA ALA A 205 15.81 -0.37 3.18
C ALA A 205 15.07 -0.73 1.88
N GLU A 206 15.79 -1.35 0.96
CA GLU A 206 15.37 -1.61 -0.42
C GLU A 206 15.46 -3.11 -0.75
N ASP A 207 15.54 -3.99 0.25
CA ASP A 207 15.55 -5.45 0.05
C ASP A 207 14.29 -5.92 -0.67
N LEU A 208 14.47 -6.66 -1.76
CA LEU A 208 13.37 -7.32 -2.45
C LEU A 208 12.97 -8.58 -1.70
N THR A 209 11.76 -8.59 -1.15
CA THR A 209 11.25 -9.71 -0.34
C THR A 209 10.01 -10.38 -0.93
N ALA A 210 9.45 -9.82 -2.01
CA ALA A 210 8.28 -10.37 -2.68
C ALA A 210 8.39 -10.33 -4.21
N ASP A 211 7.37 -10.85 -4.89
CA ASP A 211 7.17 -10.71 -6.34
C ASP A 211 6.79 -9.30 -6.80
N PHE A 212 6.57 -8.37 -5.86
CA PHE A 212 6.26 -6.97 -6.09
C PHE A 212 7.04 -6.03 -5.16
N VAL A 213 7.06 -4.74 -5.50
CA VAL A 213 7.65 -3.67 -4.69
C VAL A 213 6.55 -2.71 -4.25
N TYR A 214 6.63 -2.27 -2.99
CA TYR A 214 5.72 -1.28 -2.41
C TYR A 214 6.53 -0.08 -1.90
N ILE A 215 6.24 1.10 -2.43
CA ILE A 215 6.98 2.34 -2.15
C ILE A 215 6.03 3.33 -1.50
N ARG A 216 6.47 3.97 -0.41
CA ARG A 216 5.78 5.12 0.20
C ARG A 216 6.72 6.30 0.30
N LEU A 217 6.32 7.43 -0.29
CA LEU A 217 7.09 8.66 -0.36
C LEU A 217 6.45 9.69 0.58
N HIS A 218 7.04 9.91 1.75
CA HIS A 218 6.45 10.71 2.84
C HIS A 218 6.80 12.20 2.80
N GLY A 219 7.57 12.67 1.82
CA GLY A 219 7.95 14.07 1.67
C GLY A 219 9.42 14.35 2.06
N THR A 220 9.86 15.58 1.77
CA THR A 220 11.27 15.97 1.70
C THR A 220 11.68 17.07 2.69
N GLU A 221 10.72 17.79 3.28
CA GLU A 221 11.00 18.90 4.23
C GLU A 221 10.70 18.51 5.68
N SER A 222 9.53 17.91 5.89
CA SER A 222 9.12 17.32 7.16
C SER A 222 8.10 16.22 6.87
N ARG A 223 7.70 15.45 7.89
CA ARG A 223 6.75 14.37 7.71
C ARG A 223 5.47 14.87 7.02
N TYR A 224 5.20 14.32 5.85
CA TYR A 224 4.07 14.63 4.98
C TYR A 224 4.12 15.98 4.25
N ALA A 225 5.25 16.69 4.28
CA ALA A 225 5.42 18.00 3.66
C ALA A 225 6.66 18.07 2.76
N GLY A 226 6.68 19.07 1.89
CA GLY A 226 7.69 19.22 0.85
C GLY A 226 7.25 18.61 -0.48
N SER A 227 7.85 19.09 -1.55
CA SER A 227 7.68 18.53 -2.90
C SER A 227 9.01 17.90 -3.31
N TYR A 228 8.93 16.74 -3.95
CA TYR A 228 10.11 16.09 -4.49
C TYR A 228 10.69 16.93 -5.64
N SER A 229 11.99 17.20 -5.59
CA SER A 229 12.72 17.85 -6.68
C SER A 229 12.72 16.97 -7.94
N ASP A 230 12.99 17.57 -9.10
CA ASP A 230 13.07 16.80 -10.35
C ASP A 230 14.14 15.70 -10.28
N ALA A 231 15.29 15.97 -9.68
CA ALA A 231 16.37 15.00 -9.51
C ALA A 231 15.98 13.82 -8.60
N GLU A 232 15.22 14.08 -7.53
CA GLU A 232 14.70 13.00 -6.66
C GLU A 232 13.66 12.15 -7.39
N LEU A 233 12.76 12.75 -8.16
CA LEU A 233 11.79 12.01 -8.97
C LEU A 233 12.45 11.22 -10.10
N ASP A 234 13.50 11.75 -10.73
CA ASP A 234 14.29 11.01 -11.73
C ASP A 234 14.99 9.81 -11.10
N ARG A 235 15.53 9.96 -9.88
CA ARG A 235 16.12 8.87 -9.11
C ARG A 235 15.09 7.78 -8.79
N TRP A 236 13.88 8.16 -8.37
CA TRP A 236 12.80 7.20 -8.11
C TRP A 236 12.33 6.52 -9.39
N ALA A 237 12.19 7.24 -10.50
CA ALA A 237 11.83 6.66 -11.78
C ALA A 237 12.85 5.60 -12.23
N ALA A 238 14.15 5.87 -12.11
CA ALA A 238 15.20 4.92 -12.43
C ALA A 238 15.14 3.65 -11.57
N ARG A 239 14.85 3.79 -10.27
CA ARG A 239 14.67 2.63 -9.36
C ARG A 239 13.46 1.80 -9.73
N ILE A 240 12.33 2.45 -10.00
CA ILE A 240 11.09 1.80 -10.40
C ILE A 240 11.29 1.01 -11.69
N GLU A 241 11.97 1.58 -12.70
CA GLU A 241 12.27 0.85 -13.94
C GLU A 241 13.22 -0.32 -13.71
N ALA A 242 14.24 -0.16 -12.85
CA ALA A 242 15.12 -1.26 -12.48
C ALA A 242 14.32 -2.44 -11.86
N TRP A 243 13.45 -2.15 -10.90
CA TRP A 243 12.61 -3.16 -10.24
C TRP A 243 11.58 -3.79 -11.18
N ARG A 244 10.91 -2.97 -12.00
CA ARG A 244 9.98 -3.41 -13.04
C ARG A 244 10.62 -4.43 -13.98
N HIS A 245 11.89 -4.23 -14.33
CA HIS A 245 12.67 -5.15 -15.17
C HIS A 245 13.41 -6.24 -14.39
N GLY A 246 13.06 -6.43 -13.10
CA GLY A 246 13.53 -7.54 -12.29
C GLY A 246 14.93 -7.36 -11.69
N SER A 247 15.56 -6.21 -11.93
CA SER A 247 16.89 -5.85 -11.41
C SER A 247 16.81 -5.05 -10.11
N GLN A 248 17.95 -4.91 -9.44
CA GLN A 248 18.10 -4.10 -8.23
C GLN A 248 19.04 -2.93 -8.52
N PRO A 249 18.70 -1.69 -8.09
CA PRO A 249 19.61 -0.55 -8.18
C PRO A 249 20.95 -0.84 -7.51
N ALA A 250 22.05 -0.43 -8.13
CA ALA A 250 23.40 -0.69 -7.59
C ALA A 250 23.68 0.06 -6.27
N ASP A 251 23.01 1.18 -6.05
CA ASP A 251 23.09 2.00 -4.84
C ASP A 251 21.98 1.69 -3.82
N ALA A 252 21.32 0.52 -3.96
CA ALA A 252 20.26 0.12 -3.06
C ALA A 252 20.78 -0.12 -1.63
N ARG A 253 20.03 0.38 -0.64
CA ARG A 253 20.33 0.16 0.78
C ARG A 253 19.75 -1.19 1.20
N LEU A 254 20.61 -2.19 1.37
CA LEU A 254 20.20 -3.56 1.71
C LEU A 254 20.51 -3.87 3.17
N ILE A 255 19.56 -4.49 3.86
CA ILE A 255 19.73 -5.12 5.16
C ILE A 255 20.49 -6.44 5.00
N ALA A 256 20.08 -7.27 4.04
CA ALA A 256 20.67 -8.58 3.77
C ALA A 256 21.50 -8.55 2.47
N ALA A 257 22.57 -7.75 2.45
CA ALA A 257 23.38 -7.50 1.25
C ALA A 257 24.03 -8.76 0.64
N ASP A 258 24.34 -9.76 1.46
CA ASP A 258 24.95 -11.03 1.02
C ASP A 258 23.92 -12.02 0.47
N GLU A 259 22.62 -11.76 0.67
CA GLU A 259 21.54 -12.63 0.24
C GLU A 259 20.84 -12.10 -1.01
N HIS A 260 20.69 -12.97 -2.01
CA HIS A 260 20.06 -12.60 -3.27
C HIS A 260 18.58 -13.00 -3.27
N PRO A 261 17.67 -12.07 -3.62
CA PRO A 261 16.26 -12.41 -3.77
C PRO A 261 16.06 -13.38 -4.95
N PRO A 262 14.98 -14.17 -4.96
CA PRO A 262 14.63 -14.98 -6.12
C PRO A 262 14.62 -14.13 -7.40
N ARG A 263 15.31 -14.61 -8.45
CA ARG A 263 15.35 -13.91 -9.74
C ARG A 263 13.95 -13.84 -10.34
N ARG A 264 13.57 -12.65 -10.79
CA ARG A 264 12.31 -12.41 -11.52
C ARG A 264 12.63 -11.65 -12.79
N LYS A 265 11.90 -11.92 -13.87
CA LYS A 265 12.01 -11.16 -15.13
C LYS A 265 11.34 -9.79 -15.02
N ARG A 266 10.28 -9.71 -14.20
CA ARG A 266 9.50 -8.52 -13.93
C ARG A 266 8.96 -8.53 -12.51
N ARG A 267 8.66 -7.36 -11.97
CA ARG A 267 7.95 -7.18 -10.69
C ARG A 267 6.90 -6.09 -10.86
N ASP A 268 5.76 -6.29 -10.21
CA ASP A 268 4.79 -5.21 -10.05
C ASP A 268 5.36 -4.17 -9.08
N VAL A 269 5.15 -2.88 -9.36
CA VAL A 269 5.61 -1.79 -8.49
C VAL A 269 4.43 -0.89 -8.14
N TYR A 270 4.18 -0.74 -6.85
CA TYR A 270 3.16 0.17 -6.32
C TYR A 270 3.86 1.33 -5.62
N CYS A 271 3.57 2.57 -6.02
CA CYS A 271 4.19 3.77 -5.47
C CYS A 271 3.11 4.75 -5.00
N TYR A 272 3.13 5.09 -3.72
CA TYR A 272 2.18 6.01 -3.10
C TYR A 272 2.89 7.23 -2.52
N PHE A 273 2.43 8.41 -2.94
CA PHE A 273 2.81 9.67 -2.33
C PHE A 273 1.91 9.95 -1.11
N ASP A 274 2.54 10.20 0.04
CA ASP A 274 1.90 10.48 1.34
C ASP A 274 2.28 11.89 1.84
N ASN A 275 2.92 12.71 0.99
CA ASN A 275 3.24 14.12 1.25
C ASN A 275 2.02 15.04 1.04
N ASP A 276 0.95 14.74 1.77
CA ASP A 276 -0.38 15.31 1.55
C ASP A 276 -0.54 16.75 2.06
N VAL A 277 0.41 17.26 2.85
CA VAL A 277 0.42 18.64 3.33
C VAL A 277 0.62 19.58 2.14
N LYS A 278 -0.30 20.53 1.95
CA LYS A 278 -0.34 21.48 0.82
C LYS A 278 -0.47 20.82 -0.56
N ALA A 279 -1.17 19.69 -0.64
CA ALA A 279 -1.54 19.06 -1.92
C ALA A 279 -0.35 18.69 -2.82
N ARG A 280 0.84 18.42 -2.28
CA ARG A 280 2.02 18.08 -3.09
C ARG A 280 1.96 16.66 -3.64
N ALA A 281 1.42 15.71 -2.88
CA ALA A 281 1.33 14.31 -3.28
C ALA A 281 0.69 14.08 -4.67
N PRO A 282 -0.49 14.65 -5.01
CA PRO A 282 -1.07 14.47 -6.34
C PRO A 282 -0.19 15.00 -7.48
N PHE A 283 0.45 16.15 -7.30
CA PHE A 283 1.30 16.74 -8.33
C PHE A 283 2.62 15.97 -8.51
N ASP A 284 3.25 15.53 -7.42
CA ASP A 284 4.47 14.72 -7.49
C ASP A 284 4.17 13.33 -8.09
N ALA A 285 3.01 12.73 -7.79
CA ALA A 285 2.55 11.51 -8.42
C ALA A 285 2.39 11.68 -9.94
N GLN A 286 1.75 12.76 -10.41
CA GLN A 286 1.63 13.06 -11.84
C GLN A 286 3.00 13.29 -12.50
N ARG A 287 3.92 14.00 -11.83
CA ARG A 287 5.28 14.24 -12.32
C ARG A 287 6.10 12.96 -12.41
N LEU A 288 5.90 11.99 -11.52
CA LEU A 288 6.53 10.67 -11.59
C LEU A 288 5.90 9.80 -12.69
N MET A 289 4.57 9.78 -12.80
CA MET A 289 3.87 9.09 -13.89
C MET A 289 4.36 9.55 -15.26
N LYS A 290 4.51 10.85 -15.46
CA LYS A 290 5.05 11.42 -16.71
C LYS A 290 6.45 10.90 -17.05
N ARG A 291 7.33 10.79 -16.05
CA ARG A 291 8.70 10.25 -16.22
C ARG A 291 8.71 8.78 -16.61
N LEU A 292 7.77 8.01 -16.05
CA LEU A 292 7.60 6.59 -16.32
C LEU A 292 6.75 6.31 -17.58
N GLY A 293 6.32 7.35 -18.30
CA GLY A 293 5.45 7.21 -19.47
C GLY A 293 4.06 6.63 -19.16
N LEU A 294 3.62 6.70 -17.90
CA LEU A 294 2.34 6.16 -17.46
C LEU A 294 1.21 7.13 -17.80
N GLN A 295 0.14 6.63 -18.41
CA GLN A 295 -1.06 7.39 -18.73
C GLN A 295 -2.29 6.60 -18.32
N ARG A 296 -3.29 7.30 -17.78
CA ARG A 296 -4.63 6.73 -17.57
C ARG A 296 -5.38 6.74 -18.89
N ALA A 297 -5.88 5.58 -19.32
CA ALA A 297 -6.78 5.50 -20.47
C ALA A 297 -8.00 6.42 -20.23
N GLY A 298 -8.23 7.38 -21.13
CA GLY A 298 -9.31 8.38 -21.00
C GLY A 298 -8.88 9.76 -20.48
N SER A 299 -7.57 10.02 -20.34
CA SER A 299 -7.03 11.36 -20.01
C SER A 299 -6.79 12.28 -21.22
N ALA A 300 -7.21 11.87 -22.42
CA ALA A 300 -7.30 12.78 -23.56
C ALA A 300 -8.51 13.70 -23.34
N ALA A 301 -8.22 14.93 -22.91
CA ALA A 301 -9.12 16.07 -23.07
C ALA A 301 -9.26 16.43 -24.56
#